data_AF-A0A538K4Y8-F1
#
_entry.id   AF-A0A538K4Y8-F1
#
_cell.length_a   1.000
_cell.length_b   1.000
_cell.length_c   1.000
_cell.angle_alpha   90.00
_cell.angle_beta   90.00
_cell.angle_gamma   90.00
#
_symmetry.space_group_name_H-M   'P 1'
#
loop_
_entity.id
_entity.type
_entity.pdbx_description
1 polymer ?
#
loop_
_entity_poly.entity_id
_entity_poly.type
_entity_poly.pdbx_seq_one_letter_code
_entity_poly.pdbx_strand_id
1 'polypeptide(L)'
;MLFDTRARGRRRTIQIIYLGLAILMGGGLILFGIGGATSGGLLDAFKSNGGGGGGTNALEKNVQRAEKRVHAQPRNAVAWAELARAQYQVAGLGDNYDQNTGSFTAKGRRALVKVEHAWDRYLALDPPKPNPDLASLMVQAFSPTGLSRPEKAVAAQEIVVDARPPSTGLYSTLAILAYQAGQTRKGDLAAGKAVELAPKDQRSTLRDQLKSAKQQAVQPTTTSG
;
A
#
# COMPACT_ATOMS: atom_id res chain seq x y z
N MET A 1 12.63 26.01 51.44
CA MET A 1 13.85 26.40 50.72
C MET A 1 13.78 25.77 49.34
N LEU A 2 12.94 26.31 48.45
CA LEU A 2 13.28 27.33 47.45
C LEU A 2 14.47 26.89 46.57
N PHE A 3 14.21 25.91 45.70
CA PHE A 3 15.12 25.64 44.58
C PHE A 3 14.96 26.76 43.57
N ASP A 4 16.01 27.57 43.55
CA ASP A 4 16.30 28.60 42.57
C ASP A 4 16.23 28.02 41.15
N THR A 5 15.24 28.44 40.38
CA THR A 5 15.24 28.31 38.92
C THR A 5 15.20 29.69 38.27
N ARG A 6 16.13 30.57 38.66
CA ARG A 6 16.48 31.77 37.87
C ARG A 6 17.37 31.40 36.70
N ALA A 7 16.75 31.00 35.60
CA ALA A 7 17.29 31.23 34.25
C ALA A 7 16.14 31.42 33.27
N ARG A 8 15.88 32.70 32.93
CA ARG A 8 14.72 33.22 32.20
C ARG A 8 14.62 32.79 30.71
N GLY A 9 15.48 31.88 30.25
CA GLY A 9 15.53 31.40 28.85
C GLY A 9 14.96 30.00 28.62
N ARG A 10 14.86 29.15 29.65
CA ARG A 10 14.56 27.72 29.45
C ARG A 10 13.14 27.42 28.97
N ARG A 11 12.17 28.27 29.25
CA ARG A 11 10.76 28.05 28.86
C ARG A 11 10.57 28.09 27.35
N ARG A 12 11.30 28.95 26.62
CA ARG A 12 11.22 29.04 25.16
C ARG A 12 11.94 27.87 24.48
N THR A 13 13.12 27.49 24.97
CA THR A 13 13.86 26.33 24.43
C THR A 13 13.07 25.03 24.62
N ILE A 14 12.45 24.84 25.78
CA ILE A 14 11.61 23.67 26.06
C ILE A 14 10.35 23.67 25.17
N GLN A 15 9.71 24.82 24.96
CA GLN A 15 8.59 24.94 24.01
C GLN A 15 8.99 24.64 22.57
N ILE A 16 10.17 25.10 22.11
CA ILE A 16 10.67 24.80 20.76
C ILE A 16 11.00 23.32 20.62
N ILE A 17 11.56 22.69 21.65
CA ILE A 17 11.84 21.25 21.64
C ILE A 17 10.55 20.45 21.57
N TYR A 18 9.52 20.78 22.37
CA TYR A 18 8.25 20.07 22.32
C TYR A 18 7.42 20.37 21.06
N LEU A 19 7.48 21.59 20.52
CA LEU A 19 6.87 21.92 19.23
C LEU A 19 7.59 21.19 18.09
N GLY A 20 8.92 21.11 18.15
CA GLY A 20 9.74 20.31 17.24
C GLY A 20 9.45 18.81 17.37
N LEU A 21 9.25 18.30 18.60
CA LEU A 21 8.87 16.91 18.84
C LEU A 21 7.44 16.62 18.34
N ALA A 22 6.50 17.56 18.49
CA ALA A 22 5.14 17.45 17.97
C ALA A 22 5.10 17.48 16.44
N ILE A 23 5.98 18.25 15.80
CA ILE A 23 6.16 18.26 14.35
C ILE A 23 6.93 17.02 13.87
N LEU A 24 7.80 16.42 14.68
CA LEU A 24 8.47 15.15 14.37
C LEU A 24 7.51 13.95 14.51
N MET A 25 6.69 13.93 15.56
CA MET A 25 5.66 12.90 15.78
C MET A 25 4.46 13.07 14.84
N GLY A 26 4.09 14.30 14.47
CA GLY A 26 3.03 14.59 13.50
C GLY A 26 3.50 14.59 12.03
N GLY A 27 4.74 14.99 11.76
CA GLY A 27 5.31 15.11 10.41
C GLY A 27 5.93 13.83 9.87
N GLY A 28 6.27 12.87 10.75
CA GLY A 28 6.70 11.54 10.34
C GLY A 28 5.61 10.72 9.62
N LEU A 29 4.34 11.06 9.84
CA LEU A 29 3.19 10.36 9.25
C LEU A 29 2.62 11.05 8.00
N ILE A 30 2.94 12.33 7.77
CA ILE A 30 2.33 13.14 6.70
C ILE A 30 3.25 13.29 5.49
N LEU A 31 4.57 13.14 5.66
CA LEU A 31 5.55 13.25 4.56
C LEU A 31 5.99 11.91 3.97
N PHE A 32 5.73 10.80 4.67
CA PHE A 32 5.88 9.46 4.12
C PHE A 32 4.50 8.99 3.65
N GLY A 33 4.15 9.36 2.42
CA GLY A 33 2.85 9.15 1.80
C GLY A 33 2.43 7.69 1.65
N ILE A 34 2.00 7.09 2.74
CA ILE A 34 0.97 6.05 2.79
C ILE A 34 -0.06 6.55 3.81
N GLY A 35 -0.94 7.44 3.35
CA GLY A 35 -2.15 7.85 4.08
C GLY A 35 -2.09 9.20 4.79
N GLY A 36 -2.35 10.29 4.07
CA GLY A 36 -2.73 11.56 4.70
C GLY A 36 -2.49 12.79 3.82
N ALA A 37 -3.57 13.50 3.48
CA ALA A 37 -3.58 14.83 2.85
C ALA A 37 -3.27 14.92 1.33
N THR A 38 -4.01 14.16 0.52
CA THR A 38 -4.67 14.76 -0.65
C THR A 38 -6.17 14.56 -0.50
N SER A 39 -6.83 15.61 -0.03
CA SER A 39 -8.26 15.84 -0.22
C SER A 39 -8.55 15.68 -1.72
N GLY A 40 -9.10 14.53 -2.12
CA GLY A 40 -9.42 14.20 -3.53
C GLY A 40 -8.81 12.92 -4.12
N GLY A 41 -8.17 12.04 -3.35
CA GLY A 41 -7.66 10.74 -3.85
C GLY A 41 -8.66 9.59 -3.69
N LEU A 42 -8.73 8.69 -4.68
CA LEU A 42 -9.49 7.41 -4.88
C LEU A 42 -10.44 6.88 -3.78
N LEU A 43 -10.09 7.01 -2.50
CA LEU A 43 -10.97 6.69 -1.37
C LEU A 43 -12.17 7.65 -1.26
N ASP A 44 -12.05 8.91 -1.68
CA ASP A 44 -13.17 9.87 -1.65
C ASP A 44 -14.19 9.61 -2.77
N ALA A 45 -13.73 9.05 -3.90
CA ALA A 45 -14.60 8.51 -4.94
C ALA A 45 -15.35 7.23 -4.49
N PHE A 46 -14.76 6.49 -3.54
CA PHE A 46 -15.41 5.34 -2.90
C PHE A 46 -16.38 5.77 -1.79
N LYS A 47 -16.12 6.90 -1.13
CA LYS A 47 -16.91 7.46 -0.02
C LYS A 47 -18.14 8.25 -0.48
N SER A 48 -18.05 8.96 -1.60
CA SER A 48 -19.15 9.78 -2.15
C SER A 48 -20.36 8.96 -2.62
N ASN A 49 -20.20 7.64 -2.83
CA ASN A 49 -21.30 6.77 -3.29
C ASN A 49 -21.91 5.89 -2.17
N GLY A 50 -21.64 6.21 -0.91
CA GLY A 50 -22.20 5.54 0.27
C GLY A 50 -23.66 5.90 0.56
N GLY A 51 -24.54 5.74 -0.42
CA GLY A 51 -26.00 5.76 -0.27
C GLY A 51 -26.56 4.35 -0.48
N GLY A 52 -27.32 3.85 0.51
CA GLY A 52 -27.69 2.45 0.69
C GLY A 52 -28.33 1.74 -0.52
N GLY A 53 -28.00 0.44 -0.64
CA GLY A 53 -28.82 -0.58 -1.32
C GLY A 53 -28.66 -0.75 -2.84
N GLY A 54 -28.23 0.27 -3.59
CA GLY A 54 -28.16 0.20 -5.06
C GLY A 54 -26.77 -0.11 -5.66
N GLY A 55 -25.70 0.37 -5.02
CA GLY A 55 -24.34 0.31 -5.57
C GLY A 55 -23.68 -1.07 -5.52
N THR A 56 -23.94 -1.86 -4.48
CA THR A 56 -23.42 -3.23 -4.34
C THR A 56 -23.96 -4.16 -5.42
N ASN A 57 -25.26 -4.09 -5.68
CA ASN A 57 -25.91 -4.87 -6.75
C ASN A 57 -25.36 -4.51 -8.14
N ALA A 58 -25.03 -3.24 -8.40
CA ALA A 58 -24.42 -2.84 -9.67
C ALA A 58 -23.01 -3.43 -9.83
N LEU A 59 -22.20 -3.44 -8.77
CA LEU A 59 -20.85 -4.00 -8.78
C LEU A 59 -20.85 -5.52 -8.87
N GLU A 60 -21.77 -6.20 -8.21
CA GLU A 60 -21.96 -7.65 -8.36
C GLU A 60 -22.37 -8.01 -9.79
N LYS A 61 -23.26 -7.23 -10.42
CA LYS A 61 -23.57 -7.38 -11.84
C LYS A 61 -22.33 -7.15 -12.72
N ASN A 62 -21.42 -6.25 -12.35
CA ASN A 62 -20.17 -6.03 -13.09
C ASN A 62 -19.26 -7.27 -13.00
N VAL A 63 -19.14 -7.89 -11.82
CA VAL A 63 -18.42 -9.15 -11.64
C VAL A 63 -19.01 -10.24 -12.53
N GLN A 64 -20.34 -10.44 -12.50
CA GLN A 64 -20.99 -11.47 -13.32
C GLN A 64 -20.77 -11.25 -14.83
N ARG A 65 -20.78 -10.01 -15.31
CA ARG A 65 -20.49 -9.71 -16.73
C ARG A 65 -19.03 -10.01 -17.07
N ALA A 66 -18.09 -9.65 -16.20
CA ALA A 66 -16.68 -9.96 -16.39
C ALA A 66 -16.41 -11.48 -16.35
N GLU A 67 -17.09 -12.22 -15.47
CA GLU A 67 -17.03 -13.68 -15.41
C GLU A 67 -17.50 -14.32 -16.71
N LYS A 68 -18.67 -13.91 -17.23
CA LYS A 68 -19.15 -14.37 -18.54
C LYS A 68 -18.16 -14.07 -19.67
N ARG A 69 -17.48 -12.92 -19.61
CA ARG A 69 -16.49 -12.53 -20.62
C ARG A 69 -15.24 -13.41 -20.58
N VAL A 70 -14.70 -13.72 -19.40
CA VAL A 70 -13.55 -14.65 -19.30
C VAL A 70 -13.92 -16.09 -19.66
N HIS A 71 -15.17 -16.49 -19.42
CA HIS A 71 -15.65 -17.81 -19.87
C HIS A 71 -15.78 -17.90 -21.40
N ALA A 72 -16.31 -16.86 -22.04
CA ALA A 72 -16.41 -16.81 -23.50
C ALA A 72 -15.04 -16.59 -24.18
N GLN A 73 -14.13 -15.89 -23.52
CA GLN A 73 -12.83 -15.50 -24.06
C GLN A 73 -11.68 -15.78 -23.06
N PRO A 74 -11.37 -17.06 -22.79
CA PRO A 74 -10.42 -17.44 -21.73
C PRO A 74 -8.97 -17.05 -22.02
N ARG A 75 -8.65 -16.70 -23.27
CA ARG A 75 -7.32 -16.22 -23.70
C ARG A 75 -7.24 -14.69 -23.81
N ASN A 76 -8.30 -13.97 -23.47
CA ASN A 76 -8.31 -12.51 -23.51
C ASN A 76 -7.79 -11.94 -22.18
N ALA A 77 -6.54 -11.45 -22.18
CA ALA A 77 -5.91 -10.86 -21.00
C ALA A 77 -6.71 -9.66 -20.44
N VAL A 78 -7.28 -8.82 -21.32
CA VAL A 78 -8.09 -7.67 -20.89
C VAL A 78 -9.33 -8.12 -20.11
N ALA A 79 -9.98 -9.21 -20.54
CA ALA A 79 -11.14 -9.76 -19.82
C ALA A 79 -10.77 -10.24 -18.40
N TRP A 80 -9.60 -10.88 -18.23
CA TRP A 80 -9.13 -11.31 -16.91
C TRP A 80 -8.74 -10.12 -16.02
N ALA A 81 -8.14 -9.08 -16.59
CA ALA A 81 -7.84 -7.84 -15.87
C ALA A 81 -9.12 -7.12 -15.39
N GLU A 82 -10.14 -7.06 -16.24
CA GLU A 82 -11.46 -6.52 -15.90
C GLU A 82 -12.10 -7.32 -14.75
N LEU A 83 -12.04 -8.65 -14.80
CA LEU A 83 -12.56 -9.51 -13.74
C LEU A 83 -11.84 -9.26 -12.41
N ALA A 84 -10.51 -9.25 -12.40
CA ALA A 84 -9.72 -9.00 -11.20
C ALA A 84 -10.08 -7.65 -10.57
N ARG A 85 -10.19 -6.59 -11.39
CA ARG A 85 -10.61 -5.26 -10.93
C ARG A 85 -12.02 -5.26 -10.33
N ALA A 86 -13.00 -5.86 -11.00
CA ALA A 86 -14.38 -5.89 -10.53
C ALA A 86 -14.51 -6.67 -9.22
N GLN A 87 -13.83 -7.81 -9.10
CA GLN A 87 -13.80 -8.61 -7.86
C GLN A 87 -13.13 -7.84 -6.72
N TYR A 88 -12.06 -7.09 -6.98
CA TYR A 88 -11.39 -6.28 -5.97
C TYR A 88 -12.31 -5.18 -5.41
N GLN A 89 -13.06 -4.52 -6.29
CA GLN A 89 -14.05 -3.51 -5.88
C GLN A 89 -15.10 -4.09 -4.93
N VAL A 90 -15.62 -5.28 -5.21
CA VAL A 90 -16.57 -5.97 -4.32
C VAL A 90 -15.91 -6.40 -3.01
N ALA A 91 -14.65 -6.84 -3.03
CA ALA A 91 -13.90 -7.21 -1.83
C ALA A 91 -13.66 -6.02 -0.88
N GLY A 92 -13.62 -4.79 -1.39
CA GLY A 92 -13.44 -3.57 -0.59
C GLY A 92 -14.71 -2.98 0.02
N LEU A 93 -15.86 -3.68 -0.05
CA LEU A 93 -17.18 -3.13 0.31
C LEU A 93 -17.88 -3.90 1.43
N GLY A 94 -18.71 -3.17 2.18
CA GLY A 94 -19.58 -3.72 3.23
C GLY A 94 -18.80 -4.59 4.22
N ASP A 95 -19.38 -5.73 4.59
CA ASP A 95 -18.78 -6.67 5.56
C ASP A 95 -17.45 -7.30 5.11
N ASN A 96 -16.99 -7.04 3.87
CA ASN A 96 -15.71 -7.53 3.37
C ASN A 96 -14.53 -6.67 3.83
N TYR A 97 -14.78 -5.42 4.23
CA TYR A 97 -13.73 -4.48 4.59
C TYR A 97 -14.10 -3.71 5.86
N ASP A 98 -13.23 -3.79 6.86
CA ASP A 98 -13.40 -3.02 8.08
C ASP A 98 -12.75 -1.64 7.89
N GLN A 99 -13.59 -0.61 7.80
CA GLN A 99 -13.15 0.77 7.63
C GLN A 99 -12.45 1.33 8.88
N ASN A 100 -12.73 0.78 10.07
CA ASN A 100 -12.12 1.25 11.31
C ASN A 100 -10.67 0.77 11.42
N THR A 101 -10.40 -0.47 11.00
CA THR A 101 -9.06 -1.07 11.04
C THR A 101 -8.31 -0.99 9.71
N GLY A 102 -8.96 -0.49 8.65
CA GLY A 102 -8.37 -0.38 7.31
C GLY A 102 -7.95 -1.73 6.73
N SER A 103 -8.66 -2.80 7.09
CA SER A 103 -8.25 -4.19 6.81
C SER A 103 -9.40 -5.01 6.22
N PHE A 104 -9.05 -5.96 5.35
CA PHE A 104 -10.03 -6.91 4.83
C PHE A 104 -10.44 -7.88 5.93
N THR A 105 -11.76 -8.08 6.09
CA THR A 105 -12.31 -9.07 7.03
C THR A 105 -11.99 -10.49 6.54
N ALA A 106 -12.31 -11.51 7.34
CA ALA A 106 -12.18 -12.90 6.88
C ALA A 106 -12.97 -13.17 5.59
N LYS A 107 -14.14 -12.53 5.43
CA LYS A 107 -14.97 -12.60 4.23
C LYS A 107 -14.31 -11.88 3.05
N GLY A 108 -13.76 -10.69 3.28
CA GLY A 108 -13.02 -9.95 2.27
C GLY A 108 -11.77 -10.67 1.80
N ARG A 109 -11.00 -11.29 2.69
CA ARG A 109 -9.84 -12.11 2.32
C ARG A 109 -10.23 -13.29 1.44
N ARG A 110 -11.36 -13.97 1.71
CA ARG A 110 -11.89 -15.01 0.80
C ARG A 110 -12.28 -14.45 -0.57
N ALA A 111 -12.82 -13.23 -0.62
CA ALA A 111 -13.10 -12.55 -1.89
C ALA A 111 -11.80 -12.18 -2.63
N LEU A 112 -10.76 -11.73 -1.91
CA LEU A 112 -9.45 -11.44 -2.48
C LEU A 112 -8.76 -12.66 -3.10
N VAL A 113 -9.01 -13.88 -2.60
CA VAL A 113 -8.49 -15.11 -3.27
C VAL A 113 -9.03 -15.24 -4.70
N LYS A 114 -10.27 -14.79 -4.97
CA LYS A 114 -10.80 -14.77 -6.35
C LYS A 114 -10.08 -13.74 -7.21
N VAL A 115 -9.80 -12.56 -6.63
CA VAL A 115 -9.02 -11.49 -7.26
C VAL A 115 -7.63 -12.01 -7.64
N GLU A 116 -6.96 -12.68 -6.70
CA GLU A 116 -5.65 -13.33 -6.91
C GLU A 116 -5.71 -14.32 -8.07
N HIS A 117 -6.72 -15.19 -8.11
CA HIS A 117 -6.88 -16.13 -9.23
C HIS A 117 -7.05 -15.41 -10.57
N ALA A 118 -7.91 -14.39 -10.66
CA ALA A 118 -8.11 -13.65 -11.91
C ALA A 118 -6.84 -12.89 -12.34
N TRP A 119 -6.09 -12.34 -11.39
CA TRP A 119 -4.81 -11.69 -11.62
C TRP A 119 -3.73 -12.67 -12.11
N ASP A 120 -3.61 -13.85 -11.49
CA ASP A 120 -2.66 -14.88 -11.90
C ASP A 120 -2.98 -15.36 -13.33
N ARG A 121 -4.26 -15.54 -13.66
CA ARG A 121 -4.70 -15.86 -15.04
C ARG A 121 -4.37 -14.74 -16.03
N TYR A 122 -4.53 -13.48 -15.62
CA TYR A 122 -4.16 -12.33 -16.44
C TYR A 122 -2.66 -12.33 -16.75
N LEU A 123 -1.80 -12.47 -15.74
CA LEU A 123 -0.35 -12.51 -15.93
C LEU A 123 0.12 -13.74 -16.71
N ALA A 124 -0.53 -14.89 -16.53
CA ALA A 124 -0.22 -16.12 -17.27
C ALA A 124 -0.48 -16.01 -18.79
N LEU A 125 -1.26 -15.02 -19.22
CA LEU A 125 -1.47 -14.71 -20.65
C LEU A 125 -0.40 -13.79 -21.23
N ASP A 126 0.64 -13.47 -20.45
CA ASP A 126 1.79 -12.64 -20.83
C ASP A 126 1.38 -11.34 -21.55
N PRO A 127 0.59 -10.48 -20.87
CA PRO A 127 0.13 -9.25 -21.49
C PRO A 127 1.34 -8.37 -21.83
N PRO A 128 1.46 -7.85 -23.07
CA PRO A 128 2.67 -7.15 -23.52
C PRO A 128 2.97 -5.88 -22.70
N LYS A 129 1.94 -5.30 -22.07
CA LYS A 129 2.05 -4.24 -21.07
C LYS A 129 1.08 -4.53 -19.94
N PRO A 130 1.55 -5.10 -18.81
CA PRO A 130 0.71 -5.30 -17.65
C PRO A 130 0.11 -3.97 -17.16
N ASN A 131 -1.15 -3.98 -16.74
CA ASN A 131 -1.85 -2.76 -16.34
C ASN A 131 -1.34 -2.27 -14.96
N PRO A 132 -0.69 -1.09 -14.88
CA PRO A 132 -0.09 -0.63 -13.63
C PRO A 132 -1.11 -0.19 -12.58
N ASP A 133 -2.32 0.21 -13.00
CA ASP A 133 -3.37 0.58 -12.07
C ASP A 133 -3.97 -0.67 -11.42
N LEU A 134 -4.14 -1.74 -12.18
CA LEU A 134 -4.51 -3.04 -11.61
C LEU A 134 -3.41 -3.58 -10.70
N ALA A 135 -2.14 -3.49 -11.12
CA ALA A 135 -1.00 -3.89 -10.29
C ALA A 135 -0.96 -3.11 -8.96
N SER A 136 -1.26 -1.80 -8.96
CA SER A 136 -1.38 -1.00 -7.73
C SER A 136 -2.46 -1.54 -6.78
N LEU A 137 -3.61 -1.99 -7.31
CA LEU A 137 -4.64 -2.64 -6.51
C LEU A 137 -4.14 -3.98 -5.94
N MET A 138 -3.35 -4.73 -6.70
CA MET A 138 -2.79 -6.01 -6.27
C MET A 138 -1.74 -5.85 -5.17
N VAL A 139 -0.93 -4.78 -5.19
CA VAL A 139 -0.03 -4.44 -4.07
C VAL A 139 -0.82 -4.33 -2.77
N GLN A 140 -1.97 -3.67 -2.79
CA GLN A 140 -2.85 -3.57 -1.62
C GLN A 140 -3.51 -4.91 -1.27
N ALA A 141 -4.01 -5.65 -2.26
CA ALA A 141 -4.61 -6.97 -2.06
C ALA A 141 -3.65 -7.96 -1.40
N PHE A 142 -2.37 -7.90 -1.74
CA PHE A 142 -1.32 -8.80 -1.25
C PHE A 142 -0.61 -8.28 0.02
N SER A 143 -0.93 -7.07 0.46
CA SER A 143 -0.39 -6.50 1.70
C SER A 143 -0.81 -7.29 2.96
N PRO A 144 -0.17 -7.04 4.13
CA PRO A 144 -0.55 -7.68 5.38
C PRO A 144 -2.02 -7.50 5.78
N THR A 145 -2.65 -6.38 5.41
CA THR A 145 -4.07 -6.12 5.70
C THR A 145 -5.03 -6.84 4.74
N GLY A 146 -4.51 -7.44 3.66
CA GLY A 146 -5.23 -8.26 2.70
C GLY A 146 -4.86 -9.74 2.81
N LEU A 147 -4.22 -10.28 1.80
CA LEU A 147 -3.86 -11.71 1.71
C LEU A 147 -2.52 -12.06 2.37
N SER A 148 -1.72 -11.09 2.81
CA SER A 148 -0.38 -11.32 3.38
C SER A 148 0.51 -12.18 2.47
N ARG A 149 0.61 -11.79 1.19
CA ARG A 149 1.42 -12.46 0.14
C ARG A 149 2.57 -11.54 -0.27
N PRO A 150 3.63 -11.38 0.54
CA PRO A 150 4.62 -10.34 0.33
C PRO A 150 5.39 -10.50 -0.98
N GLU A 151 5.70 -11.72 -1.41
CA GLU A 151 6.37 -11.96 -2.71
C GLU A 151 5.51 -11.51 -3.90
N LYS A 152 4.19 -11.75 -3.86
CA LYS A 152 3.27 -11.28 -4.90
C LYS A 152 3.08 -9.77 -4.86
N ALA A 153 3.10 -9.17 -3.68
CA ALA A 153 3.07 -7.71 -3.53
C ALA A 153 4.31 -7.06 -4.17
N VAL A 154 5.50 -7.67 -4.00
CA VAL A 154 6.73 -7.24 -4.67
C VAL A 154 6.57 -7.30 -6.19
N ALA A 155 6.16 -8.45 -6.73
CA ALA A 155 5.99 -8.63 -8.18
C ALA A 155 4.97 -7.64 -8.78
N ALA A 156 3.87 -7.37 -8.07
CA ALA A 156 2.91 -6.36 -8.47
C ALA A 156 3.51 -4.93 -8.43
N GLN A 157 4.30 -4.61 -7.41
CA GLN A 157 4.96 -3.30 -7.31
C GLN A 157 6.02 -3.10 -8.40
N GLU A 158 6.73 -4.16 -8.82
CA GLU A 158 7.68 -4.11 -9.93
C GLU A 158 6.99 -3.66 -11.23
N ILE A 159 5.79 -4.20 -11.52
CA ILE A 159 4.97 -3.74 -12.66
C ILE A 159 4.66 -2.24 -12.57
N VAL A 160 4.37 -1.73 -11.36
CA VAL A 160 4.09 -0.30 -11.15
C VAL A 160 5.34 0.55 -11.36
N VAL A 161 6.49 0.09 -10.87
CA VAL A 161 7.79 0.77 -11.01
C VAL A 161 8.22 0.82 -12.48
N ASP A 162 8.04 -0.27 -13.23
CA ASP A 162 8.43 -0.36 -14.64
C ASP A 162 7.56 0.51 -15.55
N ALA A 163 6.30 0.73 -15.17
CA ALA A 163 5.33 1.48 -15.99
C ALA A 163 5.29 2.99 -15.71
N ARG A 164 5.84 3.46 -14.58
CA ARG A 164 5.69 4.86 -14.12
C ARG A 164 7.05 5.57 -14.07
N PRO A 165 7.08 6.92 -14.16
CA PRO A 165 8.31 7.68 -13.98
C PRO A 165 8.98 7.33 -12.64
N PRO A 166 10.31 7.05 -12.64
CA PRO A 166 11.05 6.75 -11.43
C PRO A 166 10.85 7.83 -10.36
N SER A 167 10.49 7.42 -9.15
CA SER A 167 10.34 8.34 -8.02
C SER A 167 10.81 7.70 -6.71
N THR A 168 11.23 8.54 -5.77
CA THR A 168 11.60 8.14 -4.41
C THR A 168 10.53 7.26 -3.77
N GLY A 169 9.25 7.63 -3.90
CA GLY A 169 8.13 6.90 -3.30
C GLY A 169 8.00 5.49 -3.88
N LEU A 170 8.02 5.33 -5.20
CA LEU A 170 7.86 4.03 -5.86
C LEU A 170 8.94 3.03 -5.44
N TYR A 171 10.20 3.48 -5.40
CA TYR A 171 11.33 2.65 -5.00
C TYR A 171 11.38 2.41 -3.49
N SER A 172 10.93 3.36 -2.66
CA SER A 172 10.82 3.15 -1.22
C SER A 172 9.80 2.06 -0.89
N THR A 173 8.63 2.09 -1.55
CA THR A 173 7.60 1.06 -1.40
C THR A 173 8.12 -0.30 -1.86
N LEU A 174 8.79 -0.37 -3.02
CA LEU A 174 9.39 -1.62 -3.50
C LEU A 174 10.42 -2.17 -2.50
N ALA A 175 11.25 -1.31 -1.91
CA ALA A 175 12.23 -1.72 -0.92
C ALA A 175 11.58 -2.33 0.33
N ILE A 176 10.57 -1.66 0.89
CA ILE A 176 9.85 -2.12 2.08
C ILE A 176 9.15 -3.46 1.82
N LEU A 177 8.44 -3.59 0.69
CA LEU A 177 7.78 -4.84 0.31
C LEU A 177 8.81 -5.97 0.11
N ALA A 178 9.94 -5.67 -0.52
CA ALA A 178 11.00 -6.65 -0.72
C ALA A 178 11.61 -7.12 0.59
N TYR A 179 11.82 -6.23 1.57
CA TYR A 179 12.26 -6.64 2.91
C TYR A 179 11.22 -7.52 3.60
N GLN A 180 9.94 -7.16 3.56
CA GLN A 180 8.84 -7.96 4.10
C GLN A 180 8.73 -9.35 3.44
N ALA A 181 9.12 -9.46 2.17
CA ALA A 181 9.19 -10.72 1.43
C ALA A 181 10.48 -11.51 1.69
N GLY A 182 11.37 -11.06 2.59
CA GLY A 182 12.68 -11.65 2.80
C GLY A 182 13.68 -11.45 1.63
N GLN A 183 13.29 -10.69 0.60
CA GLN A 183 14.09 -10.41 -0.60
C GLN A 183 15.09 -9.26 -0.34
N THR A 184 15.98 -9.46 0.63
CA THR A 184 16.91 -8.41 1.14
C THR A 184 17.74 -7.75 0.05
N ARG A 185 18.31 -8.53 -0.88
CA ARG A 185 19.10 -7.98 -2.01
C ARG A 185 18.28 -7.06 -2.91
N LYS A 186 17.04 -7.45 -3.23
CA LYS A 186 16.13 -6.61 -4.03
C LYS A 186 15.74 -5.35 -3.25
N GLY A 187 15.47 -5.49 -1.95
CA GLY A 187 15.18 -4.38 -1.06
C GLY A 187 16.33 -3.37 -1.00
N ASP A 188 17.58 -3.83 -0.89
CA ASP A 188 18.76 -2.97 -0.86
C ASP A 188 18.95 -2.20 -2.18
N LEU A 189 18.74 -2.86 -3.32
CA LEU A 189 18.80 -2.22 -4.64
C LEU A 189 17.72 -1.13 -4.80
N ALA A 190 16.47 -1.46 -4.44
CA ALA A 190 15.37 -0.50 -4.49
C ALA A 190 15.59 0.67 -3.51
N ALA A 191 16.10 0.40 -2.30
CA ALA A 191 16.41 1.41 -1.31
C ALA A 191 17.51 2.37 -1.80
N GLY A 192 18.57 1.84 -2.41
CA GLY A 192 19.61 2.64 -3.04
C GLY A 192 19.04 3.59 -4.10
N LYS A 193 18.15 3.08 -4.97
CA LYS A 193 17.52 3.90 -6.00
C LYS A 193 16.57 4.96 -5.43
N ALA A 194 15.81 4.62 -4.38
CA ALA A 194 14.97 5.60 -3.69
C ALA A 194 15.79 6.76 -3.12
N VAL A 195 16.92 6.47 -2.47
CA VAL A 195 17.82 7.47 -1.90
C VAL A 195 18.51 8.31 -2.98
N GLU A 196 18.86 7.72 -4.12
CA GLU A 196 19.41 8.45 -5.27
C GLU A 196 18.42 9.50 -5.80
N LEU A 197 17.13 9.14 -5.91
CA LEU A 197 16.06 10.00 -6.42
C LEU A 197 15.58 11.05 -5.40
N ALA A 198 15.85 10.85 -4.11
CA ALA A 198 15.43 11.77 -3.06
C ALA A 198 16.18 13.11 -3.09
N PRO A 199 15.53 14.22 -2.70
CA PRO A 199 16.19 15.50 -2.43
C PRO A 199 17.38 15.33 -1.48
N LYS A 200 18.49 16.05 -1.73
CA LYS A 200 19.77 15.83 -1.05
C LYS A 200 19.66 15.89 0.48
N ASP A 201 18.88 16.83 0.98
CA ASP A 201 18.57 17.07 2.39
C ASP A 201 17.78 15.93 3.04
N GLN A 202 17.03 15.15 2.26
CA GLN A 202 16.20 14.04 2.75
C GLN A 202 16.91 12.68 2.67
N ARG A 203 18.02 12.59 1.94
CA ARG A 203 18.71 11.30 1.67
C ARG A 203 19.20 10.59 2.93
N SER A 204 19.64 11.32 3.95
CA SER A 204 20.11 10.72 5.20
C SER A 204 18.92 10.10 5.95
N THR A 205 17.87 10.89 6.16
CA THR A 205 16.65 10.45 6.83
C THR A 205 16.03 9.23 6.14
N LEU A 206 15.96 9.24 4.80
CA LEU A 206 15.41 8.12 4.05
C LEU A 206 16.25 6.84 4.18
N ARG A 207 17.58 6.96 4.22
CA ARG A 207 18.48 5.82 4.47
C ARG A 207 18.20 5.19 5.83
N ASP A 208 18.04 6.01 6.87
CA ASP A 208 17.79 5.53 8.23
C ASP A 208 16.41 4.86 8.33
N GLN A 209 15.39 5.41 7.66
CA GLN A 209 14.05 4.81 7.57
C GLN A 209 14.08 3.44 6.89
N LEU A 210 14.71 3.32 5.72
CA LEU A 210 14.77 2.06 4.97
C LEU A 210 15.64 1.01 5.68
N LYS A 211 16.68 1.42 6.38
CA LYS A 211 17.47 0.53 7.25
C LYS A 211 16.62 -0.01 8.41
N SER A 212 15.80 0.84 9.02
CA SER A 212 14.88 0.45 10.09
C SER A 212 13.83 -0.54 9.57
N ALA A 213 13.27 -0.29 8.38
CA ALA A 213 12.33 -1.21 7.74
C ALA A 213 12.96 -2.58 7.45
N LYS A 214 14.22 -2.62 6.98
CA LYS A 214 14.97 -3.86 6.80
C LYS A 214 15.15 -4.62 8.11
N GLN A 215 15.51 -3.92 9.20
CA GLN A 215 15.70 -4.54 10.51
C GLN A 215 14.39 -5.13 11.04
N GLN A 216 13.28 -4.39 10.92
CA GLN A 216 11.95 -4.85 11.34
C GLN A 216 11.51 -6.11 10.59
N ALA A 217 11.80 -6.21 9.30
CA ALA A 217 11.44 -7.38 8.51
C ALA A 217 12.30 -8.62 8.80
N VAL A 218 13.51 -8.44 9.36
CA VAL A 218 14.44 -9.54 9.68
C VAL A 218 14.30 -10.02 11.12
N GLN A 219 13.67 -9.26 12.01
CA GLN A 219 13.39 -9.75 13.35
C GLN A 219 12.36 -10.88 13.28
N PRO A 220 12.63 -12.07 13.87
CA PRO A 220 11.63 -13.11 13.96
C PRO A 220 10.45 -12.54 14.75
N THR A 221 9.24 -12.69 14.22
CA THR A 221 8.01 -12.47 14.98
C THR A 221 8.02 -13.45 16.15
N THR A 222 8.55 -13.01 17.29
CA THR A 222 8.36 -13.68 18.56
C THR A 222 6.87 -13.56 18.88
N THR A 223 6.10 -14.53 18.39
CA THR A 223 4.74 -14.81 18.85
C THR A 223 4.87 -15.17 20.33
N SER A 224 4.55 -14.22 21.21
CA SER A 224 4.25 -14.51 22.61
C SER A 224 3.11 -15.53 22.62
N GLY A 225 3.38 -16.71 23.20
CA GLY A 225 2.43 -17.81 23.37
C GLY A 225 1.32 -17.51 24.36
#